data_AF-A0A074RJR8-F1
#
_entry.id   AF-A0A074RJR8-F1
#
_cell.length_a   1.000
_cell.length_b   1.000
_cell.length_c   1.000
_cell.angle_alpha   90.00
_cell.angle_beta   90.00
_cell.angle_gamma   90.00
#
_symmetry.space_group_name_H-M   'P 1'
#
loop_
_entity.id
_entity.type
_entity.pdbx_description
1 polymer ?
#
loop_
_entity_poly.entity_id
_entity_poly.type
_entity_poly.pdbx_seq_one_letter_code
_entity_poly.pdbx_strand_id
1 'polypeptide(L)'
;MDVAKDGEAFTRAFASLLMLDRIDEGYDPAFTFERDDAGRLVYYIDLPEAAFSKASSKSAPIVRNGRTRRFKVTEILCHRESICGRATIVLRIREELETEGQDPKEYALKMIWRDPERGSEGEILGQVHGRFGLSQSIWYCDVSMPGKCQCAVTEDEWCPSCVDQTVQVKGLHVCDKLRDINIVVPLEDEGEEQVEHVDTTKCRPTTHVRPLRTYSYIVMESVGVPLWQAETPRRFLTAVLDAILGYWGAFNMGIMHRDISDGNVLMLTDDPMFTRREWLEPRVVDLRIQDPTLMKSEEKLRAILEEIGHRDPTGMLSDFDLYAMHSSVANLLTSSTGIPGTTDTGPAHSSRRRPEGEAPSEPNSKRRKTNSRVAAPVLSDPVSTQEQNQITGEELEIHSQRIKRRLIDFRTGTPAFMSVCVLNIDAGTPYHHHFFDDLESFFWLLLWCTAAHLDEGKRHPTPAAQDTLNDLNQEKLKSMRTWKRAFLADAAYPQDTARTLENFRNEWASDPLVSSVIINMGVFLSEFARPENRERLQGSPDEAFSQVVTIFLDALGPNK
;
A
#
# COMPACT_ATOMS: atom_id res chain seq x y z
N MET A 1 30.36 -13.12 10.03
CA MET A 1 30.54 -14.55 10.36
C MET A 1 30.67 -15.27 9.03
N ASP A 2 31.79 -15.92 8.79
CA ASP A 2 32.07 -16.63 7.54
C ASP A 2 31.52 -18.06 7.69
N VAL A 3 30.36 -18.32 7.09
CA VAL A 3 29.61 -19.59 7.27
C VAL A 3 30.46 -20.80 6.82
N ALA A 4 31.38 -20.60 5.87
CA ALA A 4 32.26 -21.66 5.38
C ALA A 4 33.44 -21.95 6.32
N LYS A 5 33.82 -21.02 7.19
CA LYS A 5 34.94 -21.17 8.14
C LYS A 5 34.50 -21.43 9.58
N ASP A 6 33.28 -21.03 9.93
CA ASP A 6 32.75 -21.11 11.29
C ASP A 6 31.28 -21.55 11.27
N GLY A 7 31.07 -22.78 10.79
CA GLY A 7 29.75 -23.41 10.66
C GLY A 7 29.09 -23.65 12.03
N GLU A 8 29.90 -23.79 13.07
CA GLU A 8 29.43 -23.96 14.44
C GLU A 8 28.69 -22.71 14.91
N ALA A 9 29.38 -21.55 14.94
CA ALA A 9 28.80 -20.29 15.38
C ALA A 9 27.54 -19.92 14.59
N PHE A 10 27.52 -20.24 13.29
CA PHE A 10 26.33 -20.09 12.46
C PHE A 10 25.18 -20.94 12.95
N THR A 11 25.41 -22.25 13.14
CA THR A 11 24.37 -23.18 13.60
C THR A 11 23.78 -22.75 14.93
N ARG A 12 24.60 -22.25 15.84
CA ARG A 12 24.18 -21.84 17.18
C ARG A 12 23.38 -20.55 17.16
N ALA A 13 23.80 -19.58 16.34
CA ALA A 13 23.03 -18.35 16.12
C ALA A 13 21.68 -18.65 15.45
N PHE A 14 21.67 -19.55 14.46
CA PHE A 14 20.47 -19.99 13.77
C PHE A 14 19.53 -20.77 14.70
N ALA A 15 20.04 -21.71 15.48
CA ALA A 15 19.25 -22.45 16.48
C ALA A 15 18.68 -21.53 17.56
N SER A 16 19.44 -20.51 17.99
CA SER A 16 18.93 -19.51 18.96
C SER A 16 17.78 -18.68 18.37
N LEU A 17 17.83 -18.38 17.08
CA LEU A 17 16.71 -17.75 16.37
C LEU A 17 15.48 -18.66 16.41
N LEU A 18 15.65 -19.94 16.07
CA LEU A 18 14.58 -20.96 16.06
C LEU A 18 14.01 -21.32 17.45
N MET A 19 14.65 -20.86 18.53
CA MET A 19 14.22 -21.07 19.91
C MET A 19 13.50 -19.85 20.50
N LEU A 20 13.39 -18.76 19.75
CA LEU A 20 12.52 -17.66 20.13
C LEU A 20 11.07 -18.17 20.22
N ASP A 21 10.28 -17.55 21.09
CA ASP A 21 8.83 -17.75 21.01
C ASP A 21 8.40 -17.45 19.58
N ARG A 22 7.57 -18.30 18.98
CA ARG A 22 7.13 -18.08 17.60
C ARG A 22 6.51 -16.70 17.43
N ILE A 23 5.81 -16.20 18.44
CA ILE A 23 5.24 -14.84 18.45
C ILE A 23 6.36 -13.79 18.35
N ASP A 24 7.51 -14.01 18.99
CA ASP A 24 8.69 -13.15 18.88
C ASP A 24 9.42 -13.29 17.54
N GLU A 25 9.27 -14.43 16.85
CA GLU A 25 9.68 -14.61 15.44
C GLU A 25 8.73 -13.90 14.45
N GLY A 26 7.62 -13.34 14.92
CA GLY A 26 6.58 -12.71 14.12
C GLY A 26 5.49 -13.67 13.64
N TYR A 27 5.39 -14.87 14.24
CA TYR A 27 4.25 -15.75 14.04
C TYR A 27 2.99 -15.14 14.64
N ASP A 28 1.92 -15.19 13.89
CA ASP A 28 0.63 -14.72 14.33
C ASP A 28 -0.21 -15.86 14.92
N PRO A 29 -0.43 -15.90 16.24
CA PRO A 29 -1.12 -16.99 16.91
C PRO A 29 -2.63 -16.99 16.63
N ALA A 30 -3.19 -15.95 16.00
CA ALA A 30 -4.56 -16.00 15.50
C ALA A 30 -4.70 -17.00 14.34
N PHE A 31 -3.58 -17.35 13.68
CA PHE A 31 -3.56 -18.39 12.66
C PHE A 31 -3.37 -19.76 13.28
N THR A 32 -4.23 -20.69 12.88
CA THR A 32 -4.11 -22.11 13.16
C THR A 32 -3.97 -22.87 11.84
N PHE A 33 -3.55 -24.13 11.91
CA PHE A 33 -3.45 -24.98 10.74
C PHE A 33 -3.70 -26.43 11.07
N GLU A 34 -4.18 -27.17 10.09
CA GLU A 34 -4.42 -28.61 10.16
C GLU A 34 -4.02 -29.27 8.84
N ARG A 35 -3.98 -30.60 8.82
CA ARG A 35 -3.71 -31.37 7.59
C ARG A 35 -5.03 -31.87 7.01
N ASP A 36 -5.25 -31.62 5.73
CA ASP A 36 -6.37 -32.23 5.01
C ASP A 36 -6.16 -33.73 4.78
N ASP A 37 -7.16 -34.40 4.21
CA ASP A 37 -7.10 -35.84 3.89
C ASP A 37 -5.96 -36.23 2.93
N ALA A 38 -5.43 -35.27 2.17
CA ALA A 38 -4.27 -35.44 1.30
C ALA A 38 -2.93 -35.12 2.01
N GLY A 39 -2.97 -34.84 3.32
CA GLY A 39 -1.81 -34.50 4.13
C GLY A 39 -1.28 -33.07 3.92
N ARG A 40 -1.98 -32.22 3.18
CA ARG A 40 -1.59 -30.83 2.89
C ARG A 40 -1.97 -29.91 4.05
N LEU A 41 -1.13 -28.92 4.33
CA LEU A 41 -1.42 -27.91 5.35
C LEU A 41 -2.53 -26.97 4.87
N VAL A 42 -3.56 -26.82 5.68
CA VAL A 42 -4.65 -25.86 5.51
C VAL A 42 -4.59 -24.88 6.66
N TYR A 43 -4.63 -23.59 6.35
CA TYR A 43 -4.53 -22.52 7.33
C TYR A 43 -5.90 -21.92 7.61
N TYR A 44 -6.09 -21.54 8.87
CA TYR A 44 -7.31 -20.94 9.39
C TYR A 44 -6.97 -19.71 10.21
N ILE A 45 -7.92 -18.79 10.32
CA ILE A 45 -7.87 -17.67 11.24
C ILE A 45 -9.22 -17.52 11.95
N ASP A 46 -9.17 -17.30 13.26
CA ASP A 46 -10.35 -17.00 14.07
C ASP A 46 -10.46 -15.49 14.27
N LEU A 47 -11.53 -14.90 13.76
CA LEU A 47 -11.81 -13.47 13.85
C LEU A 47 -13.04 -13.21 14.71
N PRO A 48 -13.12 -12.08 15.46
CA PRO A 48 -14.26 -11.80 16.32
C PRO A 48 -15.59 -11.77 15.55
N GLU A 49 -16.65 -12.39 16.08
CA GLU A 49 -17.98 -12.38 15.45
C GLU A 49 -18.50 -10.94 15.25
N ALA A 50 -18.15 -10.04 16.18
CA ALA A 50 -18.48 -8.62 16.11
C ALA A 50 -17.95 -7.92 14.83
N ALA A 51 -16.86 -8.43 14.23
CA ALA A 51 -16.32 -7.91 12.98
C ALA A 51 -17.26 -8.09 11.78
N PHE A 52 -18.25 -8.98 11.91
CA PHE A 52 -19.15 -9.36 10.81
C PHE A 52 -20.64 -9.13 11.13
N SER A 53 -20.95 -8.76 12.37
CA SER A 53 -22.30 -8.33 12.73
C SER A 53 -22.64 -7.01 12.04
N LYS A 54 -23.85 -6.88 11.48
CA LYS A 54 -24.35 -5.65 10.82
C LYS A 54 -24.47 -4.52 11.85
N ALA A 55 -23.37 -3.88 12.20
CA ALA A 55 -23.36 -2.74 13.10
C ALA A 55 -23.83 -1.50 12.31
N SER A 56 -25.02 -1.00 12.71
CA SER A 56 -25.45 0.36 12.44
C SER A 56 -24.29 1.33 12.63
N SER A 57 -24.10 2.22 11.66
CA SER A 57 -23.13 3.31 11.65
C SER A 57 -22.88 3.91 13.04
N LYS A 58 -21.59 3.96 13.42
CA LYS A 58 -20.91 4.75 14.47
C LYS A 58 -20.30 3.92 15.60
N SER A 59 -19.00 4.16 15.81
CA SER A 59 -18.07 3.64 16.82
C SER A 59 -17.62 2.19 16.65
N ALA A 60 -16.31 1.96 16.85
CA ALA A 60 -15.74 0.63 16.97
C ALA A 60 -16.54 -0.17 18.02
N PRO A 61 -17.13 -1.33 17.66
CA PRO A 61 -17.88 -2.10 18.63
C PRO A 61 -16.90 -2.62 19.68
N ILE A 62 -17.11 -2.20 20.93
CA ILE A 62 -16.53 -2.86 22.09
C ILE A 62 -17.09 -4.28 22.07
N VAL A 63 -16.23 -5.26 21.75
CA VAL A 63 -16.57 -6.68 21.77
C VAL A 63 -17.04 -7.02 23.18
N ARG A 64 -18.29 -7.46 23.32
CA ARG A 64 -18.89 -7.86 24.61
C ARG A 64 -19.25 -9.34 24.68
N ASN A 65 -18.80 -10.15 23.74
CA ASN A 65 -18.98 -11.61 23.73
C ASN A 65 -17.81 -12.25 22.96
N GLY A 66 -17.00 -13.10 23.61
CA GLY A 66 -15.84 -13.82 23.06
C GLY A 66 -16.18 -14.92 22.05
N ARG A 67 -17.12 -14.69 21.14
CA ARG A 67 -17.39 -15.60 20.02
C ARG A 67 -16.55 -15.19 18.82
N THR A 68 -15.88 -16.17 18.22
CA THR A 68 -15.13 -16.01 16.97
C THR A 68 -15.85 -16.73 15.83
N ARG A 69 -15.61 -16.26 14.61
CA ARG A 69 -15.93 -16.96 13.37
C ARG A 69 -14.62 -17.47 12.78
N ARG A 70 -14.62 -18.73 12.36
CA ARG A 70 -13.45 -19.38 11.78
C ARG A 70 -13.46 -19.20 10.26
N PHE A 71 -12.31 -18.84 9.71
CA PHE A 71 -12.14 -18.65 8.28
C PHE A 71 -10.96 -19.47 7.77
N LYS A 72 -11.18 -20.19 6.69
CA LYS A 72 -10.14 -20.88 5.94
C LYS A 72 -9.41 -19.88 5.03
N VAL A 73 -8.08 -19.88 5.08
CA VAL A 73 -7.26 -19.11 4.13
C VAL A 73 -7.23 -19.88 2.81
N THR A 74 -7.78 -19.27 1.76
CA THR A 74 -7.90 -19.91 0.44
C THR A 74 -6.81 -19.46 -0.53
N GLU A 75 -6.33 -18.23 -0.41
CA GLU A 75 -5.38 -17.64 -1.36
C GLU A 75 -4.56 -16.51 -0.71
N ILE A 76 -3.31 -16.35 -1.13
CA ILE A 76 -2.50 -15.16 -0.81
C ILE A 76 -2.67 -14.19 -1.99
N LEU A 77 -3.47 -13.14 -1.78
CA LEU A 77 -3.75 -12.13 -2.81
C LEU A 77 -2.57 -11.17 -2.99
N CYS A 78 -1.89 -10.83 -1.90
CA CYS A 78 -0.70 -10.00 -1.92
C CYS A 78 0.26 -10.41 -0.81
N HIS A 79 1.54 -10.50 -1.13
CA HIS A 79 2.61 -10.64 -0.16
C HIS A 79 3.79 -9.81 -0.65
N ARG A 80 4.00 -8.63 -0.07
CA ARG A 80 5.13 -7.79 -0.46
C ARG A 80 6.43 -8.45 -0.01
N GLU A 81 7.21 -8.96 -0.96
CA GLU A 81 8.50 -9.62 -0.73
C GLU A 81 9.64 -8.62 -0.46
N SER A 82 9.43 -7.67 0.46
CA SER A 82 10.44 -6.70 0.85
C SER A 82 10.98 -7.00 2.25
N ILE A 83 12.32 -6.97 2.40
CA ILE A 83 12.97 -7.16 3.72
C ILE A 83 12.67 -5.98 4.66
N CYS A 84 12.51 -4.78 4.10
CA CYS A 84 12.13 -3.57 4.83
C CYS A 84 10.81 -3.04 4.23
N GLY A 85 9.88 -2.60 5.08
CA GLY A 85 8.59 -2.07 4.65
C GLY A 85 7.49 -2.24 5.70
N ARG A 86 6.24 -2.16 5.24
CA ARG A 86 5.03 -2.34 6.05
C ARG A 86 4.67 -3.83 6.26
N ALA A 87 5.43 -4.74 5.64
CA ALA A 87 5.19 -6.18 5.61
C ALA A 87 3.71 -6.53 5.31
N THR A 88 3.14 -5.82 4.33
CA THR A 88 1.74 -5.98 3.94
C THR A 88 1.49 -7.36 3.35
N ILE A 89 0.53 -8.08 3.95
CA ILE A 89 0.01 -9.34 3.45
C ILE A 89 -1.50 -9.16 3.28
N VAL A 90 -2.04 -9.63 2.16
CA VAL A 90 -3.49 -9.68 1.92
C VAL A 90 -3.87 -11.11 1.59
N LEU A 91 -4.79 -11.66 2.36
CA LEU A 91 -5.26 -13.04 2.25
C LEU A 91 -6.72 -13.06 1.83
N ARG A 92 -7.08 -13.97 0.93
CA ARG A 92 -8.49 -14.34 0.71
C ARG A 92 -8.87 -15.35 1.78
N ILE A 93 -9.91 -15.04 2.54
CA ILE A 93 -10.41 -15.89 3.61
C ILE A 93 -11.87 -16.24 3.32
N ARG A 94 -12.23 -17.51 3.51
CA ARG A 94 -13.58 -18.05 3.30
C ARG A 94 -14.11 -18.56 4.62
N GLU A 95 -15.33 -18.15 4.96
CA GLU A 95 -15.98 -18.58 6.19
C GLU A 95 -16.18 -20.10 6.21
N GLU A 96 -15.87 -20.71 7.35
CA GLU A 96 -16.20 -22.11 7.62
C GLU A 96 -17.58 -22.17 8.30
N LEU A 97 -18.57 -22.68 7.58
CA LEU A 97 -19.96 -22.75 8.04
C LEU A 97 -20.24 -24.10 8.70
N GLU A 98 -20.89 -24.07 9.86
CA GLU A 98 -21.31 -25.28 10.59
C GLU A 98 -22.55 -25.97 9.98
N THR A 99 -23.37 -25.24 9.23
CA THR A 99 -24.65 -25.72 8.66
C THR A 99 -24.59 -25.89 7.15
N GLU A 100 -24.96 -27.09 6.66
CA GLU A 100 -25.14 -27.37 5.23
C GLU A 100 -26.28 -26.50 4.66
N GLY A 101 -25.98 -25.71 3.61
CA GLY A 101 -26.99 -24.97 2.83
C GLY A 101 -26.83 -23.44 2.77
N GLN A 102 -25.84 -22.85 3.45
CA GLN A 102 -25.45 -21.46 3.24
C GLN A 102 -24.18 -21.39 2.37
N ASP A 103 -24.14 -20.44 1.43
CA ASP A 103 -22.92 -20.19 0.67
C ASP A 103 -21.90 -19.47 1.56
N PRO A 104 -20.68 -20.02 1.72
CA PRO A 104 -19.66 -19.44 2.57
C PRO A 104 -19.22 -18.09 1.99
N LYS A 105 -19.27 -17.06 2.83
CA LYS A 105 -18.83 -15.72 2.44
C LYS A 105 -17.32 -15.65 2.38
N GLU A 106 -16.83 -14.84 1.46
CA GLU A 106 -15.41 -14.56 1.29
C GLU A 106 -15.09 -13.12 1.60
N TYR A 107 -13.90 -12.90 2.13
CA TYR A 107 -13.37 -11.61 2.50
C TYR A 107 -11.89 -11.53 2.13
N ALA A 108 -11.37 -10.31 2.00
CA ALA A 108 -9.94 -10.05 1.97
C ALA A 108 -9.49 -9.54 3.35
N LEU A 109 -8.55 -10.25 3.99
CA LEU A 109 -7.90 -9.84 5.22
C LEU A 109 -6.54 -9.23 4.89
N LYS A 110 -6.40 -7.92 5.14
CA LYS A 110 -5.13 -7.20 5.05
C LYS A 110 -4.49 -7.13 6.44
N MET A 111 -3.24 -7.57 6.52
CA MET A 111 -2.38 -7.52 7.71
C MET A 111 -1.23 -6.57 7.41
N ILE A 112 -0.95 -5.65 8.33
CA ILE A 112 0.04 -4.61 8.09
C ILE A 112 0.71 -4.11 9.36
N TRP A 113 1.99 -3.76 9.24
CA TRP A 113 2.71 -2.95 10.22
C TRP A 113 2.64 -1.48 9.81
N ARG A 114 1.59 -0.79 10.27
CA ARG A 114 1.31 0.61 9.89
C ARG A 114 2.10 1.60 10.72
N ASP A 115 2.28 2.80 10.17
CA ASP A 115 2.85 3.92 10.91
C ASP A 115 1.80 4.47 11.89
N PRO A 116 2.05 4.47 13.21
CA PRO A 116 1.07 4.95 14.18
C PRO A 116 0.75 6.44 14.01
N GLU A 117 1.65 7.23 13.41
CA GLU A 117 1.45 8.68 13.23
C GLU A 117 0.60 9.04 12.00
N ARG A 118 0.41 8.11 11.05
CA ARG A 118 -0.31 8.35 9.78
C ARG A 118 -1.83 8.13 9.84
N GLY A 119 -2.37 7.78 11.01
CA GLY A 119 -3.77 7.38 11.15
C GLY A 119 -4.01 5.91 10.78
N SER A 120 -5.25 5.45 10.89
CA SER A 120 -5.67 4.09 10.53
C SER A 120 -6.29 4.08 9.13
N GLU A 121 -5.75 3.26 8.21
CA GLU A 121 -6.37 3.04 6.90
C GLU A 121 -7.82 2.51 7.04
N GLY A 122 -8.06 1.63 8.03
CA GLY A 122 -9.39 1.09 8.30
C GLY A 122 -10.42 2.17 8.66
N GLU A 123 -10.00 3.26 9.31
CA GLU A 123 -10.88 4.41 9.58
C GLU A 123 -11.27 5.13 8.28
N ILE A 124 -10.34 5.31 7.36
CA ILE A 124 -10.59 5.93 6.05
C ILE A 124 -11.52 5.05 5.21
N LEU A 125 -11.24 3.75 5.15
CA LEU A 125 -12.11 2.79 4.47
C LEU A 125 -13.51 2.75 5.08
N GLY A 126 -13.64 2.88 6.39
CA GLY A 126 -14.94 3.01 7.07
C GLY A 126 -15.68 4.30 6.72
N GLN A 127 -14.97 5.40 6.47
CA GLN A 127 -15.58 6.66 6.03
C GLN A 127 -16.09 6.61 4.60
N VAL A 128 -15.40 5.91 3.70
CA VAL A 128 -15.79 5.77 2.30
C VAL A 128 -16.67 4.54 2.02
N HIS A 129 -16.98 3.74 3.06
CA HIS A 129 -17.81 2.55 2.94
C HIS A 129 -19.18 2.87 2.31
N GLY A 130 -19.52 2.13 1.27
CA GLY A 130 -20.71 2.27 0.45
C GLY A 130 -20.55 3.17 -0.77
N ARG A 131 -19.42 3.85 -0.96
CA ARG A 131 -19.18 4.67 -2.15
C ARG A 131 -18.75 3.84 -3.37
N PHE A 132 -19.16 4.30 -4.55
CA PHE A 132 -18.90 3.66 -5.83
C PHE A 132 -17.40 3.59 -6.13
N GLY A 133 -16.93 2.49 -6.72
CA GLY A 133 -15.55 2.38 -7.21
C GLY A 133 -14.46 2.37 -6.12
N LEU A 134 -14.82 2.20 -4.85
CA LEU A 134 -13.88 2.11 -3.73
C LEU A 134 -13.98 0.74 -3.04
N SER A 135 -12.87 0.29 -2.47
CA SER A 135 -12.84 -0.92 -1.63
C SER A 135 -13.72 -0.78 -0.39
N GLN A 136 -14.36 -1.88 0.00
CA GLN A 136 -15.38 -1.92 1.05
C GLN A 136 -14.83 -2.66 2.27
N SER A 137 -14.49 -1.91 3.31
CA SER A 137 -14.10 -2.48 4.61
C SER A 137 -15.30 -2.61 5.53
N ILE A 138 -15.37 -3.73 6.26
CA ILE A 138 -16.38 -3.95 7.31
C ILE A 138 -15.81 -3.88 8.71
N TRP A 139 -14.51 -4.07 8.85
CA TRP A 139 -13.88 -4.10 10.16
C TRP A 139 -12.38 -3.83 10.06
N TYR A 140 -11.82 -3.28 11.13
CA TYR A 140 -10.39 -3.12 11.32
C TYR A 140 -10.07 -3.08 12.81
N CYS A 141 -8.82 -3.35 13.15
CA CYS A 141 -8.31 -3.15 14.49
C CYS A 141 -6.78 -3.05 14.49
N ASP A 142 -6.23 -2.44 15.54
CA ASP A 142 -4.86 -2.71 15.93
C ASP A 142 -4.82 -3.99 16.77
N VAL A 143 -3.89 -4.88 16.42
CA VAL A 143 -3.83 -6.23 16.97
C VAL A 143 -3.04 -6.19 18.27
N SER A 144 -3.58 -6.81 19.32
CA SER A 144 -2.80 -7.21 20.50
C SER A 144 -2.63 -8.71 20.46
N MET A 145 -1.39 -9.19 20.31
CA MET A 145 -1.15 -10.63 20.27
C MET A 145 -1.56 -11.28 21.60
N PRO A 146 -2.31 -12.41 21.54
CA PRO A 146 -2.64 -13.23 22.71
C PRO A 146 -1.43 -13.45 23.64
N GLY A 147 -1.65 -13.33 24.95
CA GLY A 147 -0.62 -13.55 25.98
C GLY A 147 0.34 -12.37 26.24
N LYS A 148 0.36 -11.33 25.38
CA LYS A 148 1.15 -10.10 25.65
C LYS A 148 0.38 -9.05 26.47
N CYS A 149 -0.95 -9.07 26.42
CA CYS A 149 -1.78 -8.15 27.17
C CYS A 149 -1.83 -8.54 28.65
N GLN A 150 -1.55 -7.58 29.54
CA GLN A 150 -1.65 -7.74 31.00
C GLN A 150 -2.91 -7.09 31.59
N CYS A 151 -3.79 -6.56 30.74
CA CYS A 151 -5.06 -5.98 31.20
C CYS A 151 -5.95 -7.07 31.79
N ALA A 152 -6.82 -6.71 32.74
CA ALA A 152 -7.79 -7.62 33.36
C ALA A 152 -8.92 -8.09 32.40
N VAL A 153 -8.72 -7.95 31.09
CA VAL A 153 -9.64 -8.39 30.05
C VAL A 153 -9.57 -9.92 29.99
N THR A 154 -10.74 -10.57 29.96
CA THR A 154 -10.85 -12.04 29.93
C THR A 154 -10.13 -12.63 28.73
N GLU A 155 -9.61 -13.85 28.88
CA GLU A 155 -8.74 -14.58 27.93
C GLU A 155 -9.27 -14.67 26.47
N ASP A 156 -10.54 -14.37 26.24
CA ASP A 156 -11.23 -14.49 24.94
C ASP A 156 -11.56 -13.15 24.25
N GLU A 157 -11.06 -12.01 24.76
CA GLU A 157 -11.36 -10.67 24.21
C GLU A 157 -10.10 -9.93 23.73
N TRP A 158 -10.21 -9.33 22.53
CA TRP A 158 -9.17 -8.47 21.99
C TRP A 158 -9.11 -7.18 22.81
N CYS A 159 -7.98 -6.91 23.45
CA CYS A 159 -7.81 -5.70 24.25
C CYS A 159 -7.91 -4.45 23.37
N PRO A 160 -8.84 -3.52 23.63
CA PRO A 160 -9.00 -2.31 22.81
C PRO A 160 -7.91 -1.26 23.05
N SER A 161 -7.05 -1.48 24.05
CA SER A 161 -6.02 -0.51 24.46
C SER A 161 -4.59 -0.99 24.22
N CYS A 162 -4.37 -2.31 24.24
CA CYS A 162 -3.05 -2.88 23.95
C CYS A 162 -2.92 -3.09 22.44
N VAL A 163 -1.70 -2.87 21.94
CA VAL A 163 -1.36 -3.08 20.53
C VAL A 163 0.05 -3.66 20.47
N ASP A 164 0.29 -4.53 19.50
CA ASP A 164 1.65 -5.04 19.27
C ASP A 164 2.42 -4.02 18.42
N GLN A 165 3.65 -3.77 18.85
CA GLN A 165 4.50 -2.74 18.27
C GLN A 165 5.89 -3.27 18.01
N THR A 166 6.54 -2.73 16.97
CA THR A 166 7.93 -3.05 16.70
C THR A 166 8.82 -2.69 17.89
N VAL A 167 9.62 -3.65 18.33
CA VAL A 167 10.54 -3.51 19.47
C VAL A 167 11.49 -2.33 19.28
N GLN A 168 11.58 -1.48 20.30
CA GLN A 168 12.49 -0.34 20.35
C GLN A 168 13.74 -0.71 21.14
N VAL A 169 14.85 -0.95 20.44
CA VAL A 169 16.13 -1.34 21.05
C VAL A 169 17.00 -0.10 21.30
N LYS A 170 17.28 0.22 22.57
CA LYS A 170 18.21 1.29 22.94
C LYS A 170 19.67 0.86 22.69
N GLY A 171 20.50 1.77 22.18
CA GLY A 171 21.93 1.53 22.00
C GLY A 171 22.27 0.55 20.86
N LEU A 172 21.42 0.50 19.83
CA LEU A 172 21.66 -0.33 18.65
C LEU A 172 23.02 0.03 18.03
N HIS A 173 23.85 -0.99 17.78
CA HIS A 173 25.07 -0.83 17.01
C HIS A 173 24.82 -1.38 15.60
N VAL A 174 25.10 -0.58 14.58
CA VAL A 174 24.89 -0.96 13.18
C VAL A 174 26.23 -1.05 12.47
N CYS A 175 26.30 -1.96 11.50
CA CYS A 175 27.38 -1.97 10.53
C CYS A 175 26.95 -1.12 9.34
N ASP A 176 27.65 -0.03 9.07
CA ASP A 176 27.36 0.87 7.93
C ASP A 176 27.41 0.17 6.57
N LYS A 177 28.06 -1.00 6.50
CA LYS A 177 28.15 -1.82 5.31
C LYS A 177 26.98 -2.79 5.14
N LEU A 178 26.23 -3.06 6.21
CA LEU A 178 24.96 -3.79 6.20
C LEU A 178 23.79 -2.80 6.15
N ARG A 179 23.82 -1.89 5.18
CA ARG A 179 22.65 -1.12 4.77
C ARG A 179 21.73 -2.01 3.94
N ASP A 180 20.51 -1.55 3.67
CA ASP A 180 19.50 -2.31 2.92
C ASP A 180 20.14 -3.14 1.80
N ILE A 181 20.09 -4.46 1.96
CA ILE A 181 20.77 -5.39 1.07
C ILE A 181 19.96 -5.42 -0.23
N ASN A 182 20.23 -4.50 -1.16
CA ASN A 182 19.73 -4.62 -2.53
C ASN A 182 20.42 -5.83 -3.16
N ILE A 183 19.80 -7.00 -3.03
CA ILE A 183 20.27 -8.23 -3.68
C ILE A 183 19.90 -8.08 -5.16
N VAL A 184 20.83 -7.55 -5.95
CA VAL A 184 20.78 -7.67 -7.40
C VAL A 184 21.14 -9.12 -7.71
N VAL A 185 20.14 -9.93 -8.07
CA VAL A 185 20.39 -11.30 -8.52
C VAL A 185 20.83 -11.21 -9.99
N PRO A 186 22.07 -11.58 -10.34
CA PRO A 186 22.55 -11.54 -11.72
C PRO A 186 21.65 -12.35 -12.67
N LEU A 187 21.66 -12.02 -13.95
CA LEU A 187 21.04 -12.88 -14.98
C LEU A 187 21.91 -14.13 -15.13
N GLU A 188 21.28 -15.29 -15.38
CA GLU A 188 21.95 -16.61 -15.37
C GLU A 188 23.09 -16.76 -16.39
N ASP A 189 23.29 -15.79 -17.29
CA ASP A 189 24.25 -15.82 -18.40
C ASP A 189 25.44 -14.83 -18.28
N GLU A 190 25.51 -14.02 -17.22
CA GLU A 190 26.67 -13.15 -16.97
C GLU A 190 27.62 -13.83 -15.98
N GLY A 191 28.89 -14.01 -16.38
CA GLY A 191 29.90 -14.70 -15.57
C GLY A 191 30.03 -14.11 -14.16
N GLU A 192 30.36 -14.96 -13.18
CA GLU A 192 30.48 -14.60 -11.77
C GLU A 192 31.34 -13.34 -11.57
N GLU A 193 30.69 -12.18 -11.34
CA GLU A 193 31.40 -10.99 -10.89
C GLU A 193 32.12 -11.30 -9.56
N GLN A 194 33.33 -10.75 -9.38
CA GLN A 194 34.08 -10.91 -8.14
C GLN A 194 33.27 -10.35 -6.97
N VAL A 195 32.77 -11.24 -6.11
CA VAL A 195 32.00 -10.86 -4.92
C VAL A 195 32.89 -10.04 -3.99
N GLU A 196 32.55 -8.76 -3.81
CA GLU A 196 33.27 -7.88 -2.88
C GLU A 196 33.10 -8.40 -1.45
N HIS A 197 34.21 -8.76 -0.80
CA HIS A 197 34.19 -9.16 0.61
C HIS A 197 33.95 -7.94 1.49
N VAL A 198 32.72 -7.82 1.98
CA VAL A 198 32.33 -6.74 2.90
C VAL A 198 32.68 -7.10 4.34
N ASP A 199 33.56 -6.32 4.98
CA ASP A 199 33.86 -6.43 6.40
C ASP A 199 32.67 -5.94 7.25
N THR A 200 31.96 -6.90 7.86
CA THR A 200 30.78 -6.69 8.70
C THR A 200 31.08 -6.63 10.20
N THR A 201 32.36 -6.68 10.59
CA THR A 201 32.76 -6.76 12.01
C THR A 201 32.79 -5.40 12.70
N LYS A 202 32.82 -4.31 11.93
CA LYS A 202 32.83 -2.93 12.44
C LYS A 202 31.41 -2.43 12.61
N CYS A 203 30.95 -2.41 13.86
CA CYS A 203 29.67 -1.80 14.25
C CYS A 203 29.92 -0.51 15.02
N ARG A 204 29.03 0.47 14.86
CA ARG A 204 29.05 1.74 15.59
C ARG A 204 27.69 2.00 16.21
N PRO A 205 27.62 2.67 17.38
CA PRO A 205 26.35 3.14 17.92
C PRO A 205 25.64 3.99 16.86
N THR A 206 24.36 3.75 16.66
CA THR A 206 23.54 4.57 15.78
C THR A 206 22.51 5.36 16.58
N THR A 207 22.28 6.59 16.15
CA THR A 207 21.09 7.36 16.53
C THR A 207 19.85 6.93 15.75
N HIS A 208 20.03 6.04 14.75
CA HIS A 208 18.92 5.52 13.95
C HIS A 208 18.04 4.59 14.79
N VAL A 209 16.89 5.10 15.18
CA VAL A 209 15.84 4.34 15.85
C VAL A 209 14.96 3.70 14.78
N ARG A 210 14.73 2.38 14.88
CA ARG A 210 13.78 1.69 14.00
C ARG A 210 12.42 2.38 14.11
N PRO A 211 11.79 2.80 12.99
CA PRO A 211 10.47 3.42 13.05
C PRO A 211 9.50 2.55 13.84
N LEU A 212 8.79 3.16 14.79
CA LEU A 212 7.71 2.47 15.47
C LEU A 212 6.63 2.11 14.44
N ARG A 213 6.17 0.86 14.48
CA ARG A 213 5.03 0.38 13.72
C ARG A 213 4.06 -0.33 14.64
N THR A 214 2.78 -0.18 14.35
CA THR A 214 1.68 -0.90 15.02
C THR A 214 1.18 -1.99 14.09
N TYR A 215 0.97 -3.19 14.61
CA TYR A 215 0.38 -4.28 13.85
C TYR A 215 -1.13 -4.15 13.78
N SER A 216 -1.71 -4.28 12.58
CA SER A 216 -3.13 -4.01 12.34
C SER A 216 -3.74 -4.97 11.32
N TYR A 217 -5.03 -5.24 11.49
CA TYR A 217 -5.88 -5.98 10.57
C TYR A 217 -6.95 -5.09 9.97
N ILE A 218 -7.31 -5.37 8.71
CA ILE A 218 -8.46 -4.80 8.01
C ILE A 218 -9.16 -5.92 7.25
N VAL A 219 -10.47 -6.04 7.45
CA VAL A 219 -11.32 -7.03 6.77
C VAL A 219 -12.19 -6.32 5.75
N MET A 220 -12.04 -6.73 4.49
CA MET A 220 -12.72 -6.16 3.34
C MET A 220 -13.73 -7.16 2.75
N GLU A 221 -14.93 -6.68 2.43
CA GLU A 221 -15.95 -7.41 1.67
C GLU A 221 -15.61 -7.48 0.18
N SER A 222 -14.98 -6.43 -0.34
CA SER A 222 -14.56 -6.38 -1.74
C SER A 222 -13.27 -7.18 -1.95
N VAL A 223 -13.32 -8.22 -2.76
CA VAL A 223 -12.14 -8.98 -3.23
C VAL A 223 -11.90 -8.63 -4.70
N GLY A 224 -10.70 -8.16 -5.00
CA GLY A 224 -10.31 -7.75 -6.36
C GLY A 224 -9.30 -8.68 -6.98
N VAL A 225 -9.29 -8.71 -8.31
CA VAL A 225 -8.23 -9.30 -9.13
C VAL A 225 -7.46 -8.20 -9.86
N PRO A 226 -6.16 -8.43 -10.16
CA PRO A 226 -5.36 -7.42 -10.82
C PRO A 226 -5.80 -7.10 -12.26
N LEU A 227 -5.51 -5.88 -12.72
CA LEU A 227 -5.94 -5.38 -14.04
C LEU A 227 -5.41 -6.19 -15.23
N TRP A 228 -4.24 -6.82 -15.12
CA TRP A 228 -3.68 -7.63 -16.20
C TRP A 228 -4.48 -8.92 -16.48
N GLN A 229 -5.41 -9.29 -15.60
CA GLN A 229 -6.34 -10.40 -15.83
C GLN A 229 -7.56 -9.97 -16.68
N ALA A 230 -7.65 -8.72 -17.12
CA ALA A 230 -8.77 -8.26 -17.93
C ALA A 230 -8.78 -8.98 -19.28
N GLU A 231 -9.88 -9.65 -19.58
CA GLU A 231 -10.05 -10.41 -20.83
C GLU A 231 -10.26 -9.49 -22.04
N THR A 232 -10.74 -8.27 -21.82
CA THR A 232 -11.01 -7.31 -22.90
C THR A 232 -10.55 -5.90 -22.55
N PRO A 233 -10.13 -5.10 -23.55
CA PRO A 233 -9.82 -3.68 -23.38
C PRO A 233 -10.97 -2.88 -22.75
N ARG A 234 -12.22 -3.21 -23.10
CA ARG A 234 -13.41 -2.58 -22.51
C ARG A 234 -13.52 -2.84 -21.00
N ARG A 235 -13.34 -4.09 -20.56
CA ARG A 235 -13.37 -4.46 -19.13
C ARG A 235 -12.26 -3.73 -18.36
N PHE A 236 -11.06 -3.70 -18.92
CA PHE A 236 -9.92 -2.96 -18.36
C PHE A 236 -10.23 -1.46 -18.17
N LEU A 237 -10.67 -0.78 -19.22
CA LEU A 237 -10.96 0.66 -19.17
C LEU A 237 -12.16 0.98 -18.27
N THR A 238 -13.17 0.12 -18.23
CA THR A 238 -14.33 0.29 -17.35
C THR A 238 -13.90 0.19 -15.87
N ALA A 239 -13.02 -0.76 -15.54
CA ALA A 239 -12.51 -0.89 -14.19
C ALA A 239 -11.64 0.31 -13.76
N VAL A 240 -10.79 0.82 -14.65
CA VAL A 240 -10.00 2.03 -14.38
C VAL A 240 -10.91 3.25 -14.22
N LEU A 241 -11.93 3.41 -15.08
CA LEU A 241 -12.92 4.47 -14.94
C LEU A 241 -13.64 4.41 -13.59
N ASP A 242 -14.06 3.22 -13.15
CA ASP A 242 -14.73 3.04 -11.86
C ASP A 242 -13.84 3.45 -10.70
N ALA A 243 -12.54 3.11 -10.74
CA ALA A 243 -11.58 3.56 -9.75
C ALA A 243 -11.35 5.09 -9.77
N ILE A 244 -11.37 5.73 -10.94
CA ILE A 244 -11.29 7.19 -11.07
C ILE A 244 -12.55 7.85 -10.46
N LEU A 245 -13.73 7.31 -10.72
CA LEU A 245 -14.99 7.79 -10.13
C LEU A 245 -14.99 7.62 -8.61
N GLY A 246 -14.48 6.50 -8.11
CA GLY A 246 -14.28 6.28 -6.67
C GLY A 246 -13.28 7.27 -6.07
N TYR A 247 -12.16 7.50 -6.74
CA TYR A 247 -11.17 8.50 -6.33
C TYR A 247 -11.76 9.91 -6.30
N TRP A 248 -12.55 10.31 -7.30
CA TRP A 248 -13.26 11.60 -7.30
C TRP A 248 -14.17 11.71 -6.07
N GLY A 249 -14.93 10.66 -5.76
CA GLY A 249 -15.75 10.62 -4.54
C GLY A 249 -14.92 10.76 -3.25
N ALA A 250 -13.77 10.10 -3.15
CA ALA A 250 -12.87 10.24 -2.01
C ALA A 250 -12.26 11.65 -1.92
N PHE A 251 -11.89 12.24 -3.05
CA PHE A 251 -11.38 13.60 -3.14
C PHE A 251 -12.40 14.62 -2.64
N ASN A 252 -13.68 14.48 -2.99
CA ASN A 252 -14.74 15.36 -2.50
C ASN A 252 -14.90 15.29 -0.96
N MET A 253 -14.50 14.17 -0.34
CA MET A 253 -14.43 14.02 1.12
C MET A 253 -13.15 14.56 1.76
N GLY A 254 -12.25 15.16 0.96
CA GLY A 254 -10.98 15.69 1.43
C GLY A 254 -9.81 14.72 1.32
N ILE A 255 -9.98 13.53 0.75
CA ILE A 255 -8.98 12.44 0.75
C ILE A 255 -8.24 12.38 -0.61
N MET A 256 -6.92 12.44 -0.58
CA MET A 256 -6.05 12.14 -1.72
C MET A 256 -5.35 10.79 -1.54
N HIS A 257 -5.20 10.00 -2.61
CA HIS A 257 -4.79 8.61 -2.52
C HIS A 257 -3.26 8.46 -2.40
N ARG A 258 -2.51 9.17 -3.25
CA ARG A 258 -1.03 9.23 -3.29
C ARG A 258 -0.29 7.97 -3.72
N ASP A 259 -0.97 6.83 -3.86
CA ASP A 259 -0.36 5.58 -4.33
C ASP A 259 -1.22 4.86 -5.38
N ILE A 260 -1.66 5.56 -6.42
CA ILE A 260 -2.35 4.92 -7.56
C ILE A 260 -1.32 4.04 -8.31
N SER A 261 -1.62 2.75 -8.46
CA SER A 261 -0.74 1.77 -9.10
C SER A 261 -1.52 0.54 -9.57
N ASP A 262 -0.86 -0.35 -10.31
CA ASP A 262 -1.40 -1.62 -10.79
C ASP A 262 -1.69 -2.64 -9.67
N GLY A 263 -1.16 -2.41 -8.46
CA GLY A 263 -1.49 -3.18 -7.26
C GLY A 263 -2.68 -2.65 -6.45
N ASN A 264 -3.11 -1.40 -6.71
CA ASN A 264 -4.10 -0.70 -5.89
C ASN A 264 -5.39 -0.40 -6.65
N VAL A 265 -5.34 -0.35 -7.99
CA VAL A 265 -6.51 -0.36 -8.87
C VAL A 265 -6.78 -1.79 -9.29
N LEU A 266 -7.95 -2.32 -8.92
CA LEU A 266 -8.30 -3.73 -9.09
C LEU A 266 -9.64 -3.88 -9.81
N MET A 267 -9.84 -5.00 -10.50
CA MET A 267 -11.15 -5.38 -11.01
C MET A 267 -11.90 -6.17 -9.96
N LEU A 268 -13.19 -5.92 -9.83
CA LEU A 268 -14.10 -6.74 -9.05
C LEU A 268 -14.47 -8.00 -9.84
N THR A 269 -14.70 -9.09 -9.13
CA THR A 269 -15.28 -10.30 -9.71
C THR A 269 -16.76 -10.09 -10.03
N ASP A 270 -17.32 -10.88 -10.94
CA ASP A 270 -18.58 -10.57 -11.64
C ASP A 270 -19.87 -10.56 -10.75
N ASP A 271 -19.78 -10.88 -9.45
CA ASP A 271 -20.86 -10.73 -8.47
C ASP A 271 -20.36 -10.15 -7.13
N PRO A 272 -20.03 -8.85 -7.08
CA PRO A 272 -19.61 -8.22 -5.85
C PRO A 272 -20.84 -7.96 -4.97
N MET A 273 -20.97 -8.73 -3.88
CA MET A 273 -21.98 -8.47 -2.86
C MET A 273 -21.62 -7.21 -2.05
N PHE A 274 -22.14 -6.06 -2.47
CA PHE A 274 -22.09 -4.83 -1.69
C PHE A 274 -23.15 -4.80 -0.60
N THR A 275 -22.74 -4.73 0.67
CA THR A 275 -23.67 -4.55 1.80
C THR A 275 -24.34 -3.17 1.79
N ARG A 276 -23.65 -2.14 1.28
CA ARG A 276 -24.17 -0.77 1.14
C ARG A 276 -23.82 -0.19 -0.23
N ARG A 277 -24.77 0.51 -0.85
CA ARG A 277 -24.65 1.11 -2.20
C ARG A 277 -25.12 2.57 -2.17
N GLU A 278 -24.28 3.49 -1.68
CA GLU A 278 -24.62 4.93 -1.56
C GLU A 278 -24.97 5.57 -2.91
N TRP A 279 -24.51 4.99 -4.02
CA TRP A 279 -24.81 5.47 -5.38
C TRP A 279 -26.23 5.13 -5.87
N LEU A 280 -26.95 4.26 -5.15
CA LEU A 280 -28.37 3.95 -5.39
C LEU A 280 -29.29 4.66 -4.39
N GLU A 281 -28.73 5.21 -3.31
CA GLU A 281 -29.49 5.92 -2.28
C GLU A 281 -30.03 7.26 -2.83
N PRO A 282 -31.23 7.71 -2.41
CA PRO A 282 -31.78 8.99 -2.85
C PRO A 282 -30.84 10.16 -2.56
N ARG A 283 -30.96 11.25 -3.34
CA ARG A 283 -30.14 12.47 -3.20
C ARG A 283 -30.30 13.11 -1.82
N VAL A 284 -29.45 12.70 -0.88
CA VAL A 284 -29.24 13.34 0.41
C VAL A 284 -27.92 14.09 0.35
N VAL A 285 -27.92 15.34 0.83
CA VAL A 285 -26.68 16.11 0.96
C VAL A 285 -25.73 15.35 1.88
N ASP A 286 -24.55 15.02 1.37
CA ASP A 286 -23.53 14.39 2.20
C ASP A 286 -22.96 15.41 3.17
N LEU A 287 -23.40 15.34 4.44
CA LEU A 287 -22.98 16.25 5.51
C LEU A 287 -21.47 16.18 5.81
N ARG A 288 -20.76 15.16 5.30
CA ARG A 288 -19.30 15.06 5.40
C ARG A 288 -18.60 16.08 4.50
N ILE A 289 -19.27 16.53 3.42
CA ILE A 289 -18.74 17.47 2.43
C ILE A 289 -19.30 18.87 2.73
N GLN A 290 -18.46 19.73 3.30
CA GLN A 290 -18.87 21.07 3.73
C GLN A 290 -18.40 22.19 2.80
N ASP A 291 -17.38 21.94 1.99
CA ASP A 291 -16.83 22.92 1.07
C ASP A 291 -17.77 23.09 -0.14
N PRO A 292 -18.24 24.32 -0.45
CA PRO A 292 -19.19 24.55 -1.55
C PRO A 292 -18.68 24.09 -2.93
N THR A 293 -17.37 24.18 -3.19
CA THR A 293 -16.76 23.72 -4.43
C THR A 293 -16.80 22.20 -4.51
N LEU A 294 -16.49 21.51 -3.40
CA LEU A 294 -16.58 20.04 -3.34
C LEU A 294 -18.02 19.54 -3.37
N MET A 295 -18.98 20.28 -2.82
CA MET A 295 -20.42 19.96 -2.94
C MET A 295 -20.90 20.01 -4.39
N LYS A 296 -20.50 21.06 -5.14
CA LYS A 296 -20.77 21.15 -6.59
C LYS A 296 -20.13 19.99 -7.35
N SER A 297 -18.91 19.62 -6.97
CA SER A 297 -18.18 18.49 -7.55
C SER A 297 -18.85 17.15 -7.29
N GLU A 298 -19.34 16.93 -6.07
CA GLU A 298 -20.10 15.73 -5.69
C GLU A 298 -21.44 15.63 -6.43
N GLU A 299 -22.15 16.75 -6.62
CA GLU A 299 -23.38 16.77 -7.43
C GLU A 299 -23.10 16.37 -8.88
N LYS A 300 -21.99 16.85 -9.46
CA LYS A 300 -21.57 16.47 -10.81
C LYS A 300 -21.20 14.99 -10.91
N LEU A 301 -20.47 14.45 -9.92
CA LEU A 301 -20.17 13.01 -9.84
C LEU A 301 -21.46 12.18 -9.80
N ARG A 302 -22.44 12.55 -8.97
CA ARG A 302 -23.72 11.83 -8.89
C ARG A 302 -24.50 11.84 -10.20
N ALA A 303 -24.52 12.97 -10.91
CA ALA A 303 -25.15 13.07 -12.22
C ALA A 303 -24.50 12.13 -13.25
N ILE A 304 -23.17 11.97 -13.20
CA ILE A 304 -22.44 11.01 -14.05
C ILE A 304 -22.77 9.57 -13.66
N LEU A 305 -22.84 9.25 -12.36
CA LEU A 305 -23.24 7.91 -11.89
C LEU A 305 -24.67 7.55 -12.32
N GLU A 306 -25.57 8.52 -12.37
CA GLU A 306 -26.91 8.39 -12.96
C GLU A 306 -26.83 8.10 -14.48
N GLU A 307 -25.98 8.82 -15.22
CA GLU A 307 -25.80 8.68 -16.67
C GLU A 307 -25.27 7.30 -17.09
N ILE A 308 -24.33 6.74 -16.33
CA ILE A 308 -23.81 5.37 -16.57
C ILE A 308 -24.80 4.27 -16.16
N GLY A 309 -26.01 4.64 -15.73
CA GLY A 309 -27.15 3.75 -15.51
C GLY A 309 -27.20 3.12 -14.12
N HIS A 310 -26.55 3.71 -13.10
CA HIS A 310 -26.53 3.16 -11.73
C HIS A 310 -26.10 1.69 -11.64
N ARG A 311 -25.27 1.23 -12.58
CA ARG A 311 -24.69 -0.11 -12.51
C ARG A 311 -23.81 -0.24 -11.27
N ASP A 312 -23.49 -1.47 -10.90
CA ASP A 312 -22.45 -1.73 -9.92
C ASP A 312 -21.06 -1.48 -10.54
N PRO A 313 -20.05 -1.08 -9.73
CA PRO A 313 -18.70 -0.93 -10.22
C PRO A 313 -18.08 -2.30 -10.56
N THR A 314 -17.30 -2.31 -11.63
CA THR A 314 -16.48 -3.44 -12.11
C THR A 314 -15.01 -3.28 -11.75
N GLY A 315 -14.61 -2.07 -11.34
CA GLY A 315 -13.30 -1.78 -10.77
C GLY A 315 -13.39 -1.07 -9.44
N MET A 316 -12.30 -1.10 -8.69
CA MET A 316 -12.18 -0.40 -7.41
C MET A 316 -10.78 0.15 -7.18
N LEU A 317 -10.71 1.20 -6.37
CA LEU A 317 -9.49 1.70 -5.77
C LEU A 317 -9.36 1.22 -4.31
N SER A 318 -8.17 0.73 -3.97
CA SER A 318 -7.82 0.16 -2.67
C SER A 318 -6.45 0.66 -2.19
N ASP A 319 -6.08 0.34 -0.95
CA ASP A 319 -4.81 0.74 -0.30
C ASP A 319 -4.70 2.24 0.00
N PHE A 320 -5.45 2.69 1.00
CA PHE A 320 -5.42 4.08 1.46
C PHE A 320 -4.32 4.35 2.49
N ASP A 321 -3.36 3.45 2.70
CA ASP A 321 -2.30 3.60 3.72
C ASP A 321 -1.44 4.88 3.58
N LEU A 322 -1.31 5.40 2.36
CA LEU A 322 -0.47 6.56 2.05
C LEU A 322 -1.27 7.85 1.85
N TYR A 323 -2.57 7.82 2.15
CA TYR A 323 -3.49 8.94 1.94
C TYR A 323 -2.99 10.26 2.55
N ALA A 324 -3.53 11.36 2.05
CA ALA A 324 -3.40 12.67 2.69
C ALA A 324 -4.73 13.43 2.63
N MET A 325 -4.91 14.36 3.57
CA MET A 325 -6.06 15.25 3.57
C MET A 325 -5.70 16.59 2.91
N HIS A 326 -6.55 17.10 2.00
CA HIS A 326 -6.28 18.35 1.25
C HIS A 326 -7.04 19.59 1.75
N SER A 327 -7.93 19.47 2.73
CA SER A 327 -8.71 20.58 3.29
C SER A 327 -8.68 20.65 4.83
N SER A 328 -9.09 21.78 5.39
CA SER A 328 -9.19 22.13 6.83
C SER A 328 -10.13 21.22 7.66
N VAL A 329 -10.70 20.16 7.06
CA VAL A 329 -11.42 19.07 7.74
C VAL A 329 -10.54 18.32 8.75
N ALA A 330 -9.21 18.46 8.66
CA ALA A 330 -8.26 17.98 9.66
C ALA A 330 -8.56 18.43 11.11
N ASN A 331 -9.20 19.59 11.30
CA ASN A 331 -9.44 20.16 12.64
C ASN A 331 -10.64 19.53 13.38
N LEU A 332 -11.52 18.79 12.71
CA LEU A 332 -12.65 18.11 13.36
C LEU A 332 -12.31 16.68 13.84
N LEU A 333 -11.16 16.14 13.43
CA LEU A 333 -10.81 14.73 13.60
C LEU A 333 -9.76 14.46 14.70
N THR A 334 -9.12 15.50 15.25
CA THR A 334 -8.01 15.36 16.21
C THR A 334 -8.37 15.66 17.67
N SER A 335 -9.62 16.03 17.97
CA SER A 335 -10.02 16.55 19.29
C SER A 335 -10.58 15.51 20.26
N SER A 336 -10.58 14.21 19.94
CA SER A 336 -11.21 13.20 20.78
C SER A 336 -10.32 12.02 21.16
N THR A 337 -9.17 12.24 21.79
CA THR A 337 -8.57 11.28 22.75
C THR A 337 -7.31 11.88 23.39
N GLY A 338 -7.42 12.31 24.65
CA GLY A 338 -6.25 12.60 25.47
C GLY A 338 -6.55 12.31 26.94
N ILE A 339 -5.84 11.36 27.55
CA ILE A 339 -5.75 11.20 29.01
C ILE A 339 -4.28 10.85 29.37
N PRO A 340 -3.72 11.37 30.48
CA PRO A 340 -2.28 11.58 30.65
C PRO A 340 -1.56 10.64 31.64
N GLY A 341 -0.29 10.32 31.32
CA GLY A 341 0.88 10.22 32.22
C GLY A 341 1.02 9.01 33.16
N THR A 342 2.24 8.45 33.25
CA THR A 342 3.11 8.48 34.45
C THR A 342 4.38 7.62 34.29
N THR A 343 5.46 8.14 34.87
CA THR A 343 6.84 7.63 34.97
C THR A 343 7.01 6.59 36.08
N ASP A 344 7.85 5.56 35.90
CA ASP A 344 8.82 5.19 36.95
C ASP A 344 9.93 4.21 36.53
N THR A 345 10.86 3.97 37.45
CA THR A 345 12.31 3.89 37.27
C THR A 345 12.94 2.52 37.67
N GLY A 346 14.07 2.19 37.04
CA GLY A 346 15.18 1.38 37.61
C GLY A 346 15.12 -0.17 37.47
N PRO A 347 16.20 -0.90 37.83
CA PRO A 347 17.54 -0.81 37.23
C PRO A 347 18.17 -2.19 36.85
N ALA A 348 19.35 -2.08 36.25
CA ALA A 348 20.25 -3.07 35.65
C ALA A 348 20.69 -4.28 36.49
N HIS A 349 21.06 -5.38 35.81
CA HIS A 349 22.41 -6.01 35.77
C HIS A 349 22.32 -7.45 35.25
N SER A 350 22.79 -7.74 34.03
CA SER A 350 24.14 -8.19 33.65
C SER A 350 24.47 -9.67 33.94
N SER A 351 24.66 -10.47 32.88
CA SER A 351 25.89 -11.28 32.61
C SER A 351 25.61 -12.26 31.45
N ARG A 352 26.30 -12.10 30.32
CA ARG A 352 27.42 -12.96 29.84
C ARG A 352 27.03 -14.43 29.60
N ARG A 353 26.80 -14.76 28.32
CA ARG A 353 27.70 -15.54 27.40
C ARG A 353 27.67 -17.05 27.71
N ARG A 354 27.07 -17.87 26.83
CA ARG A 354 27.69 -18.69 25.74
C ARG A 354 28.64 -19.77 26.30
N PRO A 355 29.01 -20.88 25.62
CA PRO A 355 28.69 -21.34 24.24
C PRO A 355 28.24 -22.85 24.20
N GLU A 356 27.24 -23.34 23.46
CA GLU A 356 27.04 -23.50 22.01
C GLU A 356 27.51 -24.94 21.49
N GLY A 357 26.86 -25.58 20.47
CA GLY A 357 27.45 -26.60 19.52
C GLY A 357 26.46 -27.63 18.91
N GLU A 358 25.95 -27.52 17.67
CA GLU A 358 26.44 -28.00 16.33
C GLU A 358 25.61 -29.22 15.81
N ALA A 359 24.61 -29.05 14.92
CA ALA A 359 24.54 -29.30 13.44
C ALA A 359 24.53 -30.80 13.03
N PRO A 360 23.99 -31.27 11.86
CA PRO A 360 23.77 -30.55 10.59
C PRO A 360 22.60 -31.00 9.66
N SER A 361 22.57 -30.36 8.48
CA SER A 361 22.23 -30.85 7.11
C SER A 361 20.81 -30.65 6.52
N GLU A 362 20.80 -29.86 5.42
CA GLU A 362 19.71 -29.46 4.51
C GLU A 362 19.31 -30.55 3.48
N PRO A 363 18.28 -30.35 2.61
CA PRO A 363 18.49 -29.59 1.34
C PRO A 363 17.28 -28.77 0.79
N ASN A 364 17.61 -27.57 0.30
CA ASN A 364 17.22 -26.86 -0.93
C ASN A 364 15.83 -27.01 -1.62
N SER A 365 15.19 -25.86 -1.91
CA SER A 365 14.63 -25.57 -3.25
C SER A 365 14.35 -24.07 -3.54
N LYS A 366 15.02 -23.56 -4.61
CA LYS A 366 14.59 -22.70 -5.74
C LYS A 366 13.52 -21.60 -5.54
N ARG A 367 13.85 -20.35 -5.90
CA ARG A 367 12.94 -19.18 -5.90
C ARG A 367 12.98 -18.40 -7.23
N ARG A 368 11.79 -17.94 -7.66
CA ARG A 368 11.48 -17.14 -8.86
C ARG A 368 11.36 -15.66 -8.46
N LYS A 369 11.82 -14.74 -9.34
CA LYS A 369 11.89 -13.28 -9.11
C LYS A 369 10.51 -12.61 -9.18
N THR A 370 10.14 -11.89 -8.12
CA THR A 370 9.04 -10.91 -8.05
C THR A 370 9.50 -9.61 -7.40
N ASN A 371 8.84 -8.51 -7.80
CA ASN A 371 9.09 -7.08 -7.54
C ASN A 371 9.90 -6.74 -6.28
N SER A 372 11.22 -6.59 -6.46
CA SER A 372 12.12 -6.12 -5.41
C SER A 372 12.39 -4.62 -5.52
N ARG A 373 11.77 -3.88 -4.60
CA ARG A 373 12.30 -2.74 -3.82
C ARG A 373 12.63 -1.41 -4.50
N VAL A 374 12.08 -0.35 -3.88
CA VAL A 374 12.86 0.83 -3.48
C VAL A 374 12.41 1.27 -2.07
N ALA A 375 13.33 1.23 -1.11
CA ALA A 375 13.33 2.14 0.03
C ALA A 375 14.28 3.30 -0.35
N ALA A 376 13.84 4.55 -0.15
CA ALA A 376 14.62 5.73 -0.51
C ALA A 376 15.95 5.80 0.27
N PRO A 377 17.03 6.36 -0.30
CA PRO A 377 18.33 6.45 0.35
C PRO A 377 18.27 7.38 1.56
N VAL A 378 18.71 6.87 2.72
CA VAL A 378 19.01 7.69 3.90
C VAL A 378 20.31 8.45 3.64
N LEU A 379 20.25 9.77 3.71
CA LEU A 379 21.41 10.65 3.60
C LEU A 379 22.50 10.24 4.60
N SER A 380 23.73 10.14 4.10
CA SER A 380 24.93 10.20 4.93
C SER A 380 25.17 11.65 5.33
N ASP A 381 25.06 11.95 6.62
CA ASP A 381 25.50 13.25 7.15
C ASP A 381 27.01 13.44 6.90
N PRO A 382 27.48 14.67 6.62
CA PRO A 382 28.88 14.97 6.50
C PRO A 382 29.57 14.78 7.85
N VAL A 383 30.69 14.05 7.84
CA VAL A 383 31.59 13.88 8.98
C VAL A 383 32.08 15.25 9.43
N SER A 384 31.58 15.75 10.57
CA SER A 384 32.26 16.80 11.33
C SER A 384 33.03 16.18 12.50
N THR A 385 34.26 16.65 12.63
CA THR A 385 35.26 16.24 13.61
C THR A 385 34.83 16.55 15.04
N GLN A 386 35.06 15.55 15.91
CA GLN A 386 35.30 15.61 17.36
C GLN A 386 34.78 16.85 18.10
N GLU A 387 33.76 16.67 18.94
CA GLU A 387 33.67 17.36 20.23
C GLU A 387 32.89 16.47 21.21
N GLN A 388 33.55 16.13 22.33
CA GLN A 388 32.93 15.48 23.47
C GLN A 388 32.05 16.52 24.16
N ASN A 389 30.73 16.30 24.25
CA ASN A 389 29.89 17.07 25.16
C ASN A 389 28.84 16.19 25.85
N GLN A 390 28.70 16.46 27.15
CA GLN A 390 27.80 15.81 28.09
C GLN A 390 26.35 16.14 27.74
N ILE A 391 25.53 15.10 27.64
CA ILE A 391 24.11 15.22 27.27
C ILE A 391 23.33 15.73 28.49
N THR A 392 22.80 16.96 28.40
CA THR A 392 21.84 17.53 29.36
C THR A 392 20.40 17.28 28.90
N GLY A 393 19.45 17.27 29.84
CA GLY A 393 18.04 16.91 29.61
C GLY A 393 17.28 17.76 28.57
N GLU A 394 17.83 18.90 28.14
CA GLU A 394 17.23 19.77 27.11
C GLU A 394 17.34 19.18 25.69
N GLU A 395 18.33 18.33 25.39
CA GLU A 395 18.45 17.70 24.07
C GLU A 395 17.36 16.62 23.82
N LEU A 396 16.85 16.00 24.88
CA LEU A 396 15.76 15.03 24.82
C LEU A 396 14.40 15.70 24.49
N GLU A 397 14.17 16.91 24.97
CA GLU A 397 12.98 17.71 24.63
C GLU A 397 13.05 18.25 23.20
N ILE A 398 14.23 18.67 22.73
CA ILE A 398 14.44 19.08 21.33
C ILE A 398 14.26 17.88 20.39
N HIS A 399 14.72 16.68 20.78
CA HIS A 399 14.48 15.45 20.01
C HIS A 399 12.99 15.06 19.99
N SER A 400 12.29 15.20 21.12
CA SER A 400 10.84 14.96 21.20
C SER A 400 10.02 15.96 20.37
N GLN A 401 10.47 17.21 20.24
CA GLN A 401 9.86 18.20 19.34
C GLN A 401 10.21 17.97 17.86
N ARG A 402 11.42 17.46 17.56
CA ARG A 402 11.84 17.13 16.19
C ARG A 402 11.18 15.86 15.64
N ILE A 403 10.81 14.92 16.51
CA ILE A 403 9.99 13.74 16.18
C ILE A 403 8.56 14.15 15.78
N LYS A 404 8.00 15.24 16.33
CA LYS A 404 6.63 15.72 16.05
C LYS A 404 6.38 16.33 14.66
N ARG A 405 7.40 16.42 13.80
CA ARG A 405 7.23 16.81 12.40
C ARG A 405 8.12 15.96 11.51
N ARG A 406 7.89 14.64 11.49
CA ARG A 406 8.38 13.85 10.35
C ARG A 406 7.68 14.35 9.11
N LEU A 407 8.45 15.03 8.25
CA LEU A 407 8.03 15.37 6.90
C LEU A 407 7.47 14.12 6.23
N ILE A 408 6.23 14.19 5.77
CA ILE A 408 5.69 13.19 4.86
C ILE A 408 6.61 13.21 3.63
N ASP A 409 7.39 12.14 3.40
CA ASP A 409 8.11 12.00 2.14
C ASP A 409 7.07 11.66 1.07
N PHE A 410 6.77 12.63 0.21
CA PHE A 410 5.80 12.48 -0.88
C PHE A 410 6.25 11.50 -1.95
N ARG A 411 7.51 11.05 -1.91
CA ARG A 411 8.06 9.98 -2.74
C ARG A 411 7.91 8.60 -2.08
N THR A 412 7.01 8.46 -1.12
CA THR A 412 6.55 7.17 -0.60
C THR A 412 5.38 6.69 -1.47
N GLY A 413 5.44 5.45 -1.95
CA GLY A 413 4.48 4.88 -2.90
C GLY A 413 5.21 4.12 -4.01
N THR A 414 4.58 4.03 -5.18
CA THR A 414 5.11 3.30 -6.35
C THR A 414 5.69 4.26 -7.39
N PRO A 415 7.04 4.46 -7.45
CA PRO A 415 7.66 5.55 -8.23
C PRO A 415 7.28 5.56 -9.71
N ALA A 416 7.12 4.38 -10.31
CA ALA A 416 6.74 4.23 -11.72
C ALA A 416 5.43 4.96 -12.08
N PHE A 417 4.53 5.15 -11.11
CA PHE A 417 3.26 5.85 -11.31
C PHE A 417 3.25 7.27 -10.77
N MET A 418 4.26 7.69 -9.99
CA MET A 418 4.31 9.05 -9.44
C MET A 418 4.34 10.13 -10.53
N SER A 419 3.68 11.25 -10.26
CA SER A 419 3.65 12.39 -11.16
C SER A 419 5.03 13.05 -11.36
N VAL A 420 5.19 13.80 -12.45
CA VAL A 420 6.39 14.61 -12.70
C VAL A 420 6.66 15.59 -11.57
N CYS A 421 5.61 16.17 -10.98
CA CYS A 421 5.73 17.10 -9.86
C CYS A 421 6.24 16.40 -8.60
N VAL A 422 5.66 15.24 -8.25
CA VAL A 422 6.08 14.45 -7.09
C VAL A 422 7.54 14.00 -7.23
N LEU A 423 7.95 13.56 -8.43
CA LEU A 423 9.33 13.15 -8.71
C LEU A 423 10.33 14.32 -8.73
N ASN A 424 9.87 15.57 -8.80
CA ASN A 424 10.74 16.75 -8.81
C ASN A 424 11.06 17.27 -7.39
N ILE A 425 10.43 16.71 -6.35
CA ILE A 425 10.60 17.16 -4.97
C ILE A 425 11.92 16.62 -4.42
N ASP A 426 12.75 17.51 -3.88
CA ASP A 426 13.95 17.10 -3.15
C ASP A 426 13.58 16.44 -1.82
N ALA A 427 14.37 15.44 -1.41
CA ALA A 427 14.17 14.73 -0.15
C ALA A 427 14.07 15.72 1.03
N GLY A 428 12.99 15.63 1.81
CA GLY A 428 12.79 16.51 2.96
C GLY A 428 12.20 17.89 2.62
N THR A 429 11.82 18.15 1.38
CA THR A 429 11.08 19.37 1.00
C THR A 429 9.57 19.14 1.18
N PRO A 430 8.84 20.02 1.89
CA PRO A 430 7.40 19.93 2.01
C PRO A 430 6.75 20.11 0.63
N TYR A 431 5.76 19.28 0.33
CA TYR A 431 4.95 19.41 -0.87
C TYR A 431 3.48 19.26 -0.50
N HIS A 432 2.61 20.00 -1.17
CA HIS A 432 1.18 19.78 -1.06
C HIS A 432 0.76 18.94 -2.26
N HIS A 433 0.53 17.65 -2.02
CA HIS A 433 0.01 16.74 -3.04
C HIS A 433 -1.26 17.32 -3.63
N HIS A 434 -1.39 17.26 -4.95
CA HIS A 434 -2.54 17.78 -5.68
C HIS A 434 -3.30 16.61 -6.28
N PHE A 435 -4.61 16.73 -6.48
CA PHE A 435 -5.39 15.67 -7.13
C PHE A 435 -4.93 15.37 -8.57
N PHE A 436 -4.23 16.33 -9.21
CA PHE A 436 -3.60 16.13 -10.52
C PHE A 436 -2.47 15.13 -10.46
N ASP A 437 -1.80 14.97 -9.32
CA ASP A 437 -0.76 13.96 -9.16
C ASP A 437 -1.36 12.55 -9.22
N ASP A 438 -2.53 12.34 -8.60
CA ASP A 438 -3.25 11.07 -8.66
C ASP A 438 -3.87 10.84 -10.06
N LEU A 439 -4.41 11.87 -10.72
CA LEU A 439 -4.87 11.79 -12.11
C LEU A 439 -3.73 11.44 -13.09
N GLU A 440 -2.56 12.07 -12.93
CA GLU A 440 -1.38 11.74 -13.73
C GLU A 440 -0.91 10.30 -13.44
N SER A 441 -1.07 9.83 -12.20
CA SER A 441 -0.74 8.44 -11.84
C SER A 441 -1.67 7.42 -12.54
N PHE A 442 -2.96 7.72 -12.71
CA PHE A 442 -3.86 6.91 -13.53
C PHE A 442 -3.43 6.86 -15.00
N PHE A 443 -2.89 7.96 -15.55
CA PHE A 443 -2.34 7.95 -16.90
C PHE A 443 -1.11 7.05 -17.04
N TRP A 444 -0.18 7.13 -16.09
CA TRP A 444 0.98 6.24 -16.07
C TRP A 444 0.58 4.77 -15.89
N LEU A 445 -0.49 4.50 -15.12
CA LEU A 445 -1.09 3.17 -14.98
C LEU A 445 -1.60 2.63 -16.33
N LEU A 446 -2.38 3.42 -17.07
CA LEU A 446 -2.87 3.02 -18.39
C LEU A 446 -1.72 2.70 -19.36
N LEU A 447 -0.71 3.56 -19.41
CA LEU A 447 0.45 3.37 -20.28
C LEU A 447 1.25 2.11 -19.88
N TRP A 448 1.48 1.91 -18.57
CA TRP A 448 2.17 0.75 -18.03
C TRP A 448 1.44 -0.56 -18.37
N CYS A 449 0.14 -0.65 -18.06
CA CYS A 449 -0.64 -1.86 -18.35
C CYS A 449 -0.68 -2.16 -19.85
N THR A 450 -0.78 -1.13 -20.70
CA THR A 450 -0.79 -1.29 -22.15
C THR A 450 0.57 -1.75 -22.69
N ALA A 451 1.68 -1.22 -22.18
CA ALA A 451 3.02 -1.66 -22.55
C ALA A 451 3.34 -3.07 -22.03
N ALA A 452 2.88 -3.41 -20.82
CA ALA A 452 3.10 -4.71 -20.19
C ALA A 452 2.20 -5.82 -20.74
N HIS A 453 1.17 -5.49 -21.54
CA HIS A 453 0.27 -6.48 -22.11
C HIS A 453 1.01 -7.49 -23.00
N LEU A 454 0.64 -8.76 -22.86
CA LEU A 454 1.19 -9.87 -23.63
C LEU A 454 0.07 -10.51 -24.45
N ASP A 455 0.20 -10.45 -25.78
CA ASP A 455 -0.70 -11.17 -26.69
C ASP A 455 -0.60 -12.69 -26.46
N GLU A 456 -1.62 -13.42 -26.93
CA GLU A 456 -1.69 -14.86 -26.75
C GLU A 456 -0.41 -15.58 -27.22
N GLY A 457 0.15 -16.41 -26.35
CA GLY A 457 1.37 -17.18 -26.60
C GLY A 457 2.69 -16.39 -26.50
N LYS A 458 2.65 -15.06 -26.24
CA LYS A 458 3.85 -14.27 -25.96
C LYS A 458 4.29 -14.44 -24.49
N ARG A 459 5.60 -14.34 -24.26
CA ARG A 459 6.20 -14.47 -22.92
C ARG A 459 6.79 -13.16 -22.39
N HIS A 460 7.06 -12.21 -23.28
CA HIS A 460 7.72 -10.94 -22.97
C HIS A 460 7.15 -9.82 -23.84
N PRO A 461 7.14 -8.57 -23.34
CA PRO A 461 6.80 -7.41 -24.16
C PRO A 461 7.75 -7.25 -25.34
N THR A 462 7.35 -6.48 -26.34
CA THR A 462 8.25 -6.10 -27.43
C THR A 462 9.37 -5.20 -26.91
N PRO A 463 10.52 -5.09 -27.61
CA PRO A 463 11.63 -4.23 -27.16
C PRO A 463 11.19 -2.79 -26.87
N ALA A 464 10.38 -2.18 -27.75
CA ALA A 464 9.90 -0.81 -27.55
C ALA A 464 8.96 -0.67 -26.33
N ALA A 465 8.10 -1.66 -26.09
CA ALA A 465 7.25 -1.69 -24.91
C ALA A 465 8.08 -1.88 -23.63
N GLN A 466 9.07 -2.80 -23.67
CA GLN A 466 9.98 -3.03 -22.56
C GLN A 466 10.84 -1.81 -22.25
N ASP A 467 11.33 -1.10 -23.26
CA ASP A 467 12.08 0.15 -23.10
C ASP A 467 11.23 1.20 -22.37
N THR A 468 9.95 1.32 -22.74
CA THR A 468 9.01 2.22 -22.05
C THR A 468 8.78 1.82 -20.59
N LEU A 469 8.62 0.52 -20.30
CA LEU A 469 8.50 0.03 -18.92
C LEU A 469 9.76 0.30 -18.11
N ASN A 470 10.93 0.12 -18.71
CA ASN A 470 12.22 0.43 -18.09
C ASN A 470 12.35 1.94 -17.81
N ASP A 471 11.92 2.79 -18.74
CA ASP A 471 11.95 4.24 -18.60
C ASP A 471 10.98 4.74 -17.52
N LEU A 472 9.84 4.08 -17.36
CA LEU A 472 8.89 4.32 -16.27
C LEU A 472 9.43 3.83 -14.92
N ASN A 473 10.28 2.79 -14.89
CA ASN A 473 10.79 2.18 -13.66
C ASN A 473 12.31 2.32 -13.47
N GLN A 474 12.84 3.52 -13.72
CA GLN A 474 14.27 3.79 -13.55
C GLN A 474 14.69 3.91 -12.09
N GLU A 475 15.89 3.42 -11.77
CA GLU A 475 16.50 3.56 -10.43
C GLU A 475 16.67 5.04 -10.02
N LYS A 476 17.05 5.90 -10.97
CA LYS A 476 17.26 7.32 -10.73
C LYS A 476 15.97 8.10 -10.98
N LEU A 477 15.33 8.58 -9.91
CA LEU A 477 14.12 9.40 -9.97
C LEU A 477 14.26 10.61 -10.91
N LYS A 478 15.43 11.25 -10.96
CA LYS A 478 15.70 12.37 -11.88
C LYS A 478 15.58 11.98 -13.35
N SER A 479 16.05 10.78 -13.71
CA SER A 479 15.99 10.27 -15.07
C SER A 479 14.55 9.93 -15.45
N MET A 480 13.84 9.20 -14.58
CA MET A 480 12.41 8.90 -14.72
C MET A 480 11.57 10.18 -14.92
N ARG A 481 11.77 11.19 -14.05
CA ARG A 481 11.10 12.49 -14.15
C ARG A 481 11.40 13.20 -15.46
N THR A 482 12.66 13.18 -15.91
CA THR A 482 13.06 13.82 -17.18
C THR A 482 12.37 13.16 -18.36
N TRP A 483 12.31 11.83 -18.37
CA TRP A 483 11.60 11.07 -19.39
C TRP A 483 10.09 11.36 -19.37
N LYS A 484 9.44 11.26 -18.20
CA LYS A 484 8.00 11.53 -18.07
C LYS A 484 7.62 12.94 -18.51
N ARG A 485 8.47 13.93 -18.21
CA ARG A 485 8.28 15.31 -18.66
C ARG A 485 8.39 15.43 -20.18
N ALA A 486 9.36 14.74 -20.80
CA ALA A 486 9.49 14.73 -22.26
C ALA A 486 8.29 14.04 -22.90
N PHE A 487 7.87 12.89 -22.37
CA PHE A 487 6.68 12.18 -22.82
C PHE A 487 5.43 13.05 -22.77
N LEU A 488 5.15 13.72 -21.64
CA LEU A 488 3.97 14.60 -21.53
C LEU A 488 4.06 15.82 -22.46
N ALA A 489 5.27 16.33 -22.76
CA ALA A 489 5.45 17.39 -23.74
C ALA A 489 5.13 16.92 -25.16
N ASP A 490 5.54 15.70 -25.52
CA ASP A 490 5.20 15.08 -26.81
C ASP A 490 3.71 14.72 -26.86
N ALA A 491 3.10 14.33 -25.74
CA ALA A 491 1.68 13.97 -25.64
C ALA A 491 0.72 15.15 -25.92
N ALA A 492 1.21 16.39 -25.91
CA ALA A 492 0.47 17.55 -26.43
C ALA A 492 0.10 17.40 -27.92
N TYR A 493 0.81 16.51 -28.62
CA TYR A 493 0.62 16.18 -30.02
C TYR A 493 0.12 14.73 -30.16
N PRO A 494 -1.19 14.51 -30.40
CA PRO A 494 -1.81 13.18 -30.41
C PRO A 494 -1.06 12.12 -31.23
N GLN A 495 -0.49 12.52 -32.36
CA GLN A 495 0.24 11.65 -33.28
C GLN A 495 1.52 11.03 -32.69
N ASP A 496 2.15 11.69 -31.72
CA ASP A 496 3.41 11.20 -31.13
C ASP A 496 3.13 10.16 -30.04
N THR A 497 2.07 10.34 -29.24
CA THR A 497 1.54 9.28 -28.38
C THR A 497 1.06 8.09 -29.21
N ALA A 498 0.33 8.32 -30.30
CA ALA A 498 -0.12 7.25 -31.20
C ALA A 498 1.04 6.43 -31.77
N ARG A 499 2.10 7.09 -32.26
CA ARG A 499 3.31 6.41 -32.77
C ARG A 499 3.98 5.56 -31.68
N THR A 500 3.99 6.04 -30.44
CA THR A 500 4.55 5.28 -29.31
C THR A 500 3.75 4.01 -29.06
N LEU A 501 2.42 4.10 -29.05
CA LEU A 501 1.53 2.94 -28.89
C LEU A 501 1.66 1.95 -30.06
N GLU A 502 1.70 2.43 -31.29
CA GLU A 502 1.92 1.59 -32.49
C GLU A 502 3.23 0.78 -32.39
N ASN A 503 4.27 1.38 -31.80
CA ASN A 503 5.57 0.71 -31.61
C ASN A 503 5.53 -0.40 -30.56
N PHE A 504 4.55 -0.42 -29.65
CA PHE A 504 4.39 -1.54 -28.71
C PHE A 504 4.02 -2.84 -29.41
N ARG A 505 3.34 -2.76 -30.57
CA ARG A 505 2.97 -3.90 -31.41
C ARG A 505 2.29 -5.04 -30.62
N ASN A 506 1.36 -4.66 -29.76
CA ASN A 506 0.49 -5.57 -29.03
C ASN A 506 -0.98 -5.21 -29.28
N GLU A 507 -1.89 -6.14 -28.98
CA GLU A 507 -3.32 -6.01 -29.28
C GLU A 507 -3.97 -4.86 -28.52
N TRP A 508 -3.54 -4.61 -27.27
CA TRP A 508 -4.09 -3.54 -26.44
C TRP A 508 -3.70 -2.15 -26.91
N ALA A 509 -2.44 -1.95 -27.30
CA ALA A 509 -1.97 -0.68 -27.83
C ALA A 509 -2.59 -0.35 -29.19
N SER A 510 -2.96 -1.39 -29.95
CA SER A 510 -3.65 -1.28 -31.24
C SER A 510 -5.17 -1.13 -31.11
N ASP A 511 -5.73 -1.40 -29.92
CA ASP A 511 -7.15 -1.30 -29.66
C ASP A 511 -7.61 0.18 -29.69
N PRO A 512 -8.65 0.53 -30.47
CA PRO A 512 -9.12 1.91 -30.57
C PRO A 512 -9.61 2.52 -29.26
N LEU A 513 -10.15 1.72 -28.33
CA LEU A 513 -10.64 2.21 -27.05
C LEU A 513 -9.46 2.65 -26.18
N VAL A 514 -8.46 1.79 -26.04
CA VAL A 514 -7.29 2.03 -25.18
C VAL A 514 -6.44 3.17 -25.75
N SER A 515 -6.14 3.10 -27.04
CA SER A 515 -5.36 4.14 -27.71
C SER A 515 -6.03 5.52 -27.62
N SER A 516 -7.34 5.60 -27.86
CA SER A 516 -8.09 6.87 -27.77
C SER A 516 -8.04 7.46 -26.36
N VAL A 517 -8.24 6.64 -25.31
CA VAL A 517 -8.17 7.11 -23.92
C VAL A 517 -6.76 7.62 -23.58
N ILE A 518 -5.71 6.85 -23.89
CA ILE A 518 -4.33 7.26 -23.57
C ILE A 518 -3.95 8.53 -24.31
N ILE A 519 -4.27 8.63 -25.61
CA ILE A 519 -3.95 9.82 -26.41
C ILE A 519 -4.65 11.06 -25.84
N ASN A 520 -5.97 11.00 -25.64
CA ASN A 520 -6.75 12.14 -25.18
C ASN A 520 -6.42 12.55 -23.74
N MET A 521 -6.18 11.57 -22.86
CA MET A 521 -5.75 11.83 -21.48
C MET A 521 -4.33 12.43 -21.44
N GLY A 522 -3.44 11.98 -22.33
CA GLY A 522 -2.10 12.55 -22.50
C GLY A 522 -2.14 14.02 -22.95
N VAL A 523 -2.99 14.36 -23.92
CA VAL A 523 -3.21 15.75 -24.36
C VAL A 523 -3.71 16.60 -23.19
N PHE A 524 -4.75 16.15 -22.49
CA PHE A 524 -5.28 16.84 -21.32
C PHE A 524 -4.21 17.09 -20.26
N LEU A 525 -3.46 16.06 -19.86
CA LEU A 525 -2.43 16.18 -18.82
C LEU A 525 -1.20 17.01 -19.26
N SER A 526 -0.91 17.07 -20.56
CA SER A 526 0.18 17.91 -21.09
C SER A 526 0.01 19.38 -20.72
N GLU A 527 -1.24 19.87 -20.66
CA GLU A 527 -1.57 21.23 -20.26
C GLU A 527 -1.21 21.50 -18.78
N PHE A 528 -1.22 20.46 -17.93
CA PHE A 528 -0.99 20.53 -16.48
C PHE A 528 0.36 19.97 -16.03
N ALA A 529 1.22 19.62 -16.97
CA ALA A 529 2.58 19.15 -16.68
C ALA A 529 3.45 20.23 -15.99
N ARG A 530 3.06 21.50 -16.14
CA ARG A 530 3.68 22.64 -15.46
C ARG A 530 2.87 23.04 -14.22
N PRO A 531 3.50 23.20 -13.03
CA PRO A 531 2.79 23.53 -11.79
C PRO A 531 1.92 24.79 -11.90
N GLU A 532 2.38 25.81 -12.63
CA GLU A 532 1.69 27.09 -12.76
C GLU A 532 0.32 26.95 -13.46
N ASN A 533 0.18 25.93 -14.33
CA ASN A 533 -1.07 25.67 -15.02
C ASN A 533 -2.09 24.93 -14.14
N ARG A 534 -1.64 24.27 -13.07
CA ARG A 534 -2.52 23.52 -12.14
C ARG A 534 -3.37 24.46 -11.28
N GLU A 535 -2.89 25.66 -10.98
CA GLU A 535 -3.62 26.68 -10.22
C GLU A 535 -4.96 27.06 -10.88
N ARG A 536 -5.05 26.98 -12.22
CA ARG A 536 -6.26 27.32 -12.98
C ARG A 536 -7.46 26.44 -12.65
N LEU A 537 -7.24 25.15 -12.40
CA LEU A 537 -8.28 24.18 -12.11
C LEU A 537 -8.31 23.75 -10.64
N GLN A 538 -7.41 24.28 -9.81
CA GLN A 538 -7.40 24.01 -8.37
C GLN A 538 -8.73 24.41 -7.70
N GLY A 539 -9.42 25.43 -8.21
CA GLY A 539 -10.74 25.87 -7.73
C GLY A 539 -11.95 25.19 -8.38
N SER A 540 -11.74 24.31 -9.38
CA SER A 540 -12.81 23.64 -10.14
C SER A 540 -12.49 22.16 -10.36
N PRO A 541 -12.37 21.35 -9.30
CA PRO A 541 -12.11 19.92 -9.42
C PRO A 541 -13.18 19.20 -10.24
N ASP A 542 -14.44 19.68 -10.19
CA ASP A 542 -15.53 19.17 -11.01
C ASP A 542 -15.24 19.24 -12.51
N GLU A 543 -14.60 20.30 -12.99
CA GLU A 543 -14.24 20.45 -14.41
C GLU A 543 -13.11 19.48 -14.80
N ALA A 544 -12.08 19.35 -13.97
CA ALA A 544 -10.94 18.48 -14.25
C ALA A 544 -11.35 17.00 -14.27
N PHE A 545 -12.07 16.54 -13.23
CA PHE A 545 -12.55 15.16 -13.18
C PHE A 545 -13.58 14.87 -14.28
N SER A 546 -14.50 15.80 -14.57
CA SER A 546 -15.47 15.61 -15.66
C SER A 546 -14.79 15.42 -17.00
N GLN A 547 -13.74 16.20 -17.32
CA GLN A 547 -13.01 16.05 -18.58
C GLN A 547 -12.35 14.68 -18.69
N VAL A 548 -11.68 14.21 -17.64
CA VAL A 548 -11.07 12.87 -17.62
C VAL A 548 -12.14 11.79 -17.79
N VAL A 549 -13.27 11.89 -17.09
CA VAL A 549 -14.36 10.93 -17.21
C VAL A 549 -14.97 10.94 -18.62
N THR A 550 -15.19 12.11 -19.22
CA THR A 550 -15.71 12.22 -20.60
C THR A 550 -14.79 11.51 -21.60
N ILE A 551 -13.46 11.60 -21.45
CA ILE A 551 -12.51 10.87 -22.32
C ILE A 551 -12.78 9.36 -22.31
N PHE A 552 -13.04 8.78 -21.14
CA PHE A 552 -13.37 7.35 -21.03
C PHE A 552 -14.75 7.03 -21.59
N LEU A 553 -15.77 7.84 -21.27
CA LEU A 553 -17.14 7.62 -21.72
C LEU A 553 -17.27 7.74 -23.25
N ASP A 554 -16.59 8.69 -23.86
CA ASP A 554 -16.56 8.88 -25.32
C ASP A 554 -15.92 7.68 -26.02
N ALA A 555 -14.83 7.13 -25.46
CA ALA A 555 -14.18 5.94 -25.99
C ALA A 555 -15.05 4.69 -25.82
N LEU A 556 -15.57 4.45 -24.61
CA LEU A 556 -16.39 3.27 -24.31
C LEU A 556 -17.74 3.29 -25.05
N GLY A 557 -18.27 4.48 -25.37
CA GLY A 557 -19.58 4.65 -25.98
C GLY A 557 -20.73 4.15 -25.09
N PRO A 558 -21.98 4.25 -25.56
CA PRO A 558 -23.14 3.75 -24.81
C PRO A 558 -22.99 2.26 -24.56
N ASN A 559 -23.28 1.81 -23.33
CA ASN A 559 -23.32 0.39 -22.95
C ASN A 559 -24.20 -0.37 -23.95
N LYS A 560 -23.58 -1.12 -24.87
CA LYS A 560 -24.27 -2.03 -25.79
C LYS A 560 -24.18 -3.45 -25.26
#